data_AF-A0A3C0IT81-F1
#
_entry.id   AF-A0A3C0IT81-F1
#
_cell.length_a   1.000
_cell.length_b   1.000
_cell.length_c   1.000
_cell.angle_alpha   90.00
_cell.angle_beta   90.00
_cell.angle_gamma   90.00
#
_symmetry.space_group_name_H-M   'P 1'
#
loop_
_entity.id
_entity.type
_entity.pdbx_description
1 polymer ?
#
loop_
_entity_poly.entity_id
_entity_poly.type
_entity_poly.pdbx_seq_one_letter_code
_entity_poly.pdbx_strand_id
1 'polypeptide(L)'
;MLLLYFNGWFAKNILMPLVTQRMVAIACVLLLPLVTVVYGNYWVNDNSMLRVWSFTTWCWLLPAIPFLWWQHTLRLPDVATFTARLWKPFVIGVAFGIADVLIIKGILHPQPYDSLPPFLQPFPYSIFLYTAGAIEVELYYRLIPLGLALWGIQKWVHTRWQTFVFSLIAVLTALREPLEQWPDGVWWFVCYAFGSGFLMNLIQAMYFKNQGFWATLLLRLGHYSIWHIALGLYVQYVELAR
;
A
#
# COMPACT_ATOMS: atom_id res chain seq x y z
N MET A 1 31.37 -33.66 -17.64
CA MET A 1 31.53 -32.53 -18.59
C MET A 1 30.19 -31.98 -19.11
N LEU A 2 29.14 -32.80 -19.27
CA LEU A 2 27.77 -32.35 -19.65
C LEU A 2 26.97 -31.64 -18.54
N LEU A 3 27.29 -31.83 -17.26
CA LEU A 3 26.61 -31.18 -16.12
C LEU A 3 27.04 -29.72 -15.86
N LEU A 4 28.15 -29.26 -16.45
CA LEU A 4 28.62 -27.87 -16.31
C LEU A 4 28.05 -26.95 -17.41
N TYR A 5 27.63 -27.51 -18.56
CA TYR A 5 27.03 -26.75 -19.65
C TYR A 5 25.54 -26.42 -19.42
N PHE A 6 24.84 -27.25 -18.64
CA PHE A 6 23.44 -27.00 -18.29
C PHE A 6 23.26 -25.84 -17.29
N ASN A 7 24.26 -25.57 -16.43
CA ASN A 7 24.18 -24.46 -15.46
C ASN A 7 24.44 -23.08 -16.08
N GLY A 8 25.20 -23.00 -17.18
CA GLY A 8 25.51 -21.71 -17.83
C GLY A 8 24.40 -21.18 -18.74
N TRP A 9 23.63 -22.07 -19.38
CA TRP A 9 22.58 -21.71 -20.34
C TRP A 9 21.23 -21.44 -19.66
N PHE A 10 20.89 -22.20 -18.62
CA PHE A 10 19.63 -22.02 -17.88
C PHE A 10 19.63 -20.74 -17.02
N ALA A 11 20.77 -20.38 -16.44
CA ALA A 11 20.94 -19.14 -15.67
C ALA A 11 20.91 -17.85 -16.52
N LYS A 12 21.21 -17.95 -17.83
CA LYS A 12 21.24 -16.81 -18.75
C LYS A 12 19.91 -16.55 -19.47
N ASN A 13 19.07 -17.57 -19.64
CA ASN A 13 17.96 -17.51 -20.60
C ASN A 13 16.54 -17.67 -20.00
N ILE A 14 16.41 -18.01 -18.71
CA ILE A 14 15.08 -18.18 -18.05
C ILE A 14 14.85 -17.16 -16.93
N LEU A 15 15.91 -16.54 -16.45
CA LEU A 15 15.85 -15.35 -15.61
C LEU A 15 16.14 -14.15 -16.51
N MET A 16 15.18 -13.25 -16.68
CA MET A 16 15.59 -11.84 -16.72
C MET A 16 16.58 -11.67 -15.55
N PRO A 17 17.80 -11.13 -15.76
CA PRO A 17 18.71 -10.89 -14.66
C PRO A 17 17.93 -10.25 -13.51
N LEU A 18 18.11 -10.69 -12.26
CA LEU A 18 17.36 -10.18 -11.10
C LEU A 18 17.29 -8.64 -11.08
N VAL A 19 18.36 -7.99 -11.58
CA VAL A 19 18.44 -6.55 -11.84
C VAL A 19 17.31 -6.07 -12.77
N THR A 20 17.12 -6.71 -13.92
CA THR A 20 16.05 -6.38 -14.87
C THR A 20 14.67 -6.58 -14.26
N GLN A 21 14.44 -7.66 -13.49
CA GLN A 21 13.16 -7.86 -12.79
C GLN A 21 12.88 -6.76 -11.76
N ARG A 22 13.91 -6.34 -11.00
CA ARG A 22 13.81 -5.19 -10.08
C ARG A 22 13.50 -3.90 -10.82
N MET A 23 14.15 -3.65 -11.95
CA MET A 23 13.90 -2.45 -12.76
C MET A 23 12.47 -2.44 -13.28
N VAL A 24 11.94 -3.58 -13.73
CA VAL A 24 10.53 -3.70 -14.14
C VAL A 24 9.59 -3.43 -12.96
N ALA A 25 9.84 -4.05 -11.80
CA ALA A 25 9.02 -3.84 -10.61
C ALA A 25 9.01 -2.36 -10.16
N ILE A 26 10.18 -1.72 -10.13
CA ILE A 26 10.32 -0.30 -9.80
C ILE A 26 9.64 0.58 -10.86
N ALA A 27 9.79 0.25 -12.14
CA ALA A 27 9.10 0.95 -13.22
C ALA A 27 7.59 0.85 -13.04
N CYS A 28 7.02 -0.31 -12.68
CA CYS A 28 5.60 -0.45 -12.38
C CYS A 28 5.17 0.44 -11.19
N VAL A 29 5.97 0.50 -10.12
CA VAL A 29 5.71 1.36 -8.95
C VAL A 29 5.69 2.84 -9.32
N LEU A 30 6.47 3.28 -10.31
CA LEU A 30 6.56 4.68 -10.72
C LEU A 30 5.58 5.06 -11.85
N LEU A 31 5.35 4.15 -12.79
CA LEU A 31 4.51 4.39 -13.96
C LEU A 31 3.03 4.51 -13.57
N LEU A 32 2.55 3.73 -12.61
CA LEU A 32 1.15 3.81 -12.16
C LEU A 32 0.81 5.19 -11.56
N PRO A 33 1.58 5.74 -10.61
CA PRO A 33 1.41 7.13 -10.17
C PRO A 33 1.60 8.16 -11.29
N LEU A 34 2.50 7.94 -12.25
CA LEU A 34 2.67 8.86 -13.38
C LEU A 34 1.43 8.91 -14.27
N VAL A 35 0.84 7.75 -14.58
CA VAL A 35 -0.43 7.66 -15.30
C VAL A 35 -1.53 8.37 -14.51
N THR A 36 -1.53 8.25 -13.18
CA THR A 36 -2.48 8.96 -12.30
C THR A 36 -2.36 10.48 -12.41
N VAL A 37 -1.13 11.00 -12.47
CA VAL A 37 -0.87 12.43 -12.72
C VAL A 37 -1.44 12.84 -14.08
N VAL A 38 -1.06 12.16 -15.15
CA VAL A 38 -1.50 12.52 -16.52
C VAL A 38 -3.02 12.45 -16.64
N TYR A 39 -3.62 11.35 -16.18
CA TYR A 39 -5.05 11.11 -16.28
C TYR A 39 -5.87 12.09 -15.42
N GLY A 40 -5.42 12.37 -14.19
CA GLY A 40 -6.09 13.32 -13.31
C GLY A 40 -6.04 14.75 -13.81
N ASN A 41 -4.89 15.20 -14.32
CA ASN A 41 -4.76 16.55 -14.89
C ASN A 41 -5.51 16.71 -16.22
N TYR A 42 -5.78 15.63 -16.94
CA TYR A 42 -6.68 15.67 -18.10
C TYR A 42 -8.15 15.91 -17.67
N TRP A 43 -8.59 15.35 -16.54
CA TRP A 43 -9.98 15.42 -16.04
C TRP A 43 -10.28 16.64 -15.16
N VAL A 44 -9.26 17.32 -14.63
CA VAL A 44 -9.44 18.39 -13.62
C VAL A 44 -10.22 19.59 -14.14
N ASN A 45 -10.11 19.90 -15.43
CA ASN A 45 -10.78 21.06 -16.02
C ASN A 45 -12.31 20.92 -15.98
N ASP A 46 -12.81 19.69 -15.91
CA ASP A 46 -14.24 19.39 -15.88
C ASP A 46 -14.78 19.12 -14.46
N ASN A 47 -13.90 19.02 -13.45
CA ASN A 47 -14.26 18.61 -12.09
C ASN A 47 -13.43 19.34 -11.02
N SER A 48 -13.93 20.47 -10.51
CA SER A 48 -13.23 21.30 -9.51
C SER A 48 -12.98 20.60 -8.15
N MET A 49 -13.68 19.50 -7.85
CA MET A 49 -13.51 18.73 -6.62
C MET A 49 -12.59 17.51 -6.76
N LEU A 50 -11.98 17.29 -7.92
CA LEU A 50 -11.13 16.13 -8.16
C LEU A 50 -9.79 16.31 -7.44
N ARG A 51 -9.43 15.35 -6.58
CA ARG A 51 -8.12 15.33 -5.94
C ARG A 51 -7.08 14.89 -6.97
N VAL A 52 -6.30 15.82 -7.49
CA VAL A 52 -5.30 15.53 -8.53
C VAL A 52 -3.91 15.34 -7.94
N TRP A 53 -3.20 14.33 -8.43
CA TRP A 53 -1.77 14.21 -8.22
C TRP A 53 -1.00 15.14 -9.16
N SER A 54 -0.07 15.91 -8.59
CA SER A 54 0.82 16.77 -9.36
C SER A 54 2.09 16.02 -9.77
N PHE A 55 2.81 16.55 -10.76
CA PHE A 55 4.14 16.05 -11.09
C PHE A 55 5.11 16.18 -9.90
N THR A 56 4.94 17.22 -9.06
CA THR A 56 5.68 17.38 -7.80
C THR A 56 5.42 16.22 -6.84
N THR A 57 4.16 15.81 -6.67
CA THR A 57 3.77 14.64 -5.86
C THR A 57 4.43 13.36 -6.39
N TRP A 58 4.47 13.19 -7.71
CA TRP A 58 5.17 12.06 -8.32
C TRP A 58 6.69 12.09 -8.07
N CYS A 59 7.34 13.25 -8.18
CA CYS A 59 8.77 13.40 -7.89
C CYS A 59 9.12 13.04 -6.43
N TRP A 60 8.19 13.25 -5.49
CA TRP A 60 8.37 12.78 -4.12
C TRP A 60 8.47 11.25 -4.04
N LEU A 61 8.04 10.46 -5.01
CA LEU A 61 8.28 9.00 -4.93
C LEU A 61 9.76 8.62 -5.16
N LEU A 62 10.55 9.48 -5.80
CA LEU A 62 11.91 9.15 -6.23
C LEU A 62 12.88 8.83 -5.08
N PRO A 63 12.89 9.58 -3.95
CA PRO A 63 13.75 9.26 -2.81
C PRO A 63 13.45 7.91 -2.15
N ALA A 64 12.29 7.29 -2.38
CA ALA A 64 11.97 5.96 -1.87
C ALA A 64 12.53 4.83 -2.74
N ILE A 65 12.90 5.10 -4.00
CA ILE A 65 13.41 4.08 -4.94
C ILE A 65 14.65 3.34 -4.41
N PRO A 66 15.66 4.00 -3.82
CA PRO A 66 16.82 3.29 -3.27
C PRO A 66 16.42 2.23 -2.23
N PHE A 67 15.34 2.46 -1.46
CA PHE A 67 14.86 1.52 -0.45
C PHE A 67 14.20 0.29 -1.07
N LEU A 68 13.57 0.41 -2.24
CA LEU A 68 13.03 -0.75 -2.97
C LEU A 68 14.16 -1.70 -3.38
N TRP A 69 15.29 -1.14 -3.82
CA TRP A 69 16.50 -1.91 -4.11
C TRP A 69 17.15 -2.50 -2.86
N TRP A 70 17.09 -1.78 -1.74
CA TRP A 70 17.79 -2.13 -0.51
C TRP A 70 17.19 -3.33 0.25
N GLN A 71 15.96 -3.75 -0.07
CA GLN A 71 15.27 -4.85 0.61
C GLN A 71 16.13 -6.14 0.73
N HIS A 72 16.87 -6.49 -0.32
CA HIS A 72 17.72 -7.69 -0.31
C HIS A 72 18.83 -7.64 0.75
N THR A 73 19.40 -6.46 1.03
CA THR A 73 20.42 -6.27 2.06
C THR A 73 19.83 -6.39 3.47
N LEU A 74 18.54 -6.08 3.60
CA LEU A 74 17.78 -6.17 4.85
C LEU A 74 17.21 -7.56 5.12
N ARG A 75 17.59 -8.58 4.35
CA ARG A 75 17.03 -9.95 4.43
C ARG A 75 15.50 -9.96 4.27
N LEU A 76 14.96 -8.97 3.57
CA LEU A 76 13.56 -8.93 3.16
C LEU A 76 13.40 -9.63 1.80
N PRO A 77 12.22 -10.17 1.51
CA PRO A 77 11.89 -10.61 0.16
C PRO A 77 12.10 -9.48 -0.85
N ASP A 78 12.70 -9.82 -1.99
CA ASP A 78 13.06 -8.84 -3.01
C ASP A 78 11.82 -8.26 -3.70
N VAL A 79 11.88 -6.99 -4.11
CA VAL A 79 10.81 -6.37 -4.91
C VAL A 79 10.64 -7.07 -6.28
N ALA A 80 11.64 -7.79 -6.78
CA ALA A 80 11.46 -8.63 -7.96
C ALA A 80 10.67 -9.92 -7.70
N THR A 81 10.50 -10.31 -6.43
CA THR A 81 9.90 -11.60 -6.08
C THR A 81 8.40 -11.47 -5.86
N PHE A 82 7.62 -11.96 -6.82
CA PHE A 82 6.20 -12.23 -6.62
C PHE A 82 5.99 -13.67 -6.17
N THR A 83 5.24 -13.88 -5.08
CA THR A 83 4.92 -15.22 -4.57
C THR A 83 3.44 -15.55 -4.77
N ALA A 84 3.12 -16.83 -4.98
CA ALA A 84 1.73 -17.29 -5.09
C ALA A 84 0.90 -17.08 -3.81
N ARG A 85 1.51 -16.65 -2.70
CA ARG A 85 0.84 -16.41 -1.41
C ARG A 85 0.39 -14.96 -1.23
N LEU A 86 0.65 -14.10 -2.20
CA LEU A 86 0.32 -12.67 -2.18
C LEU A 86 -1.20 -12.38 -2.23
N TRP A 87 -2.04 -13.35 -2.58
CA TRP A 87 -3.49 -13.18 -2.47
C TRP A 87 -3.97 -13.06 -1.01
N LYS A 88 -3.27 -13.67 -0.05
CA LYS A 88 -3.64 -13.64 1.37
C LYS A 88 -3.69 -12.23 1.94
N PRO A 89 -2.62 -11.41 1.83
CA PRO A 89 -2.68 -10.03 2.31
C PRO A 89 -3.79 -9.23 1.62
N PHE A 90 -4.01 -9.42 0.32
CA PHE A 90 -5.11 -8.77 -0.40
C PHE A 90 -6.48 -9.10 0.21
N VAL A 91 -6.77 -10.38 0.45
CA VAL A 91 -8.04 -10.81 1.07
C VAL A 91 -8.20 -10.25 2.49
N ILE A 92 -7.13 -10.17 3.27
CA ILE A 92 -7.16 -9.52 4.59
C ILE A 92 -7.54 -8.04 4.44
N GLY A 93 -6.91 -7.34 3.48
CA GLY A 93 -7.26 -5.97 3.16
C GLY A 93 -8.73 -5.79 2.79
N VAL A 94 -9.25 -6.66 1.91
CA VAL A 94 -10.67 -6.69 1.54
C VAL A 94 -11.56 -6.85 2.78
N ALA A 95 -11.20 -7.71 3.72
CA ALA A 95 -11.96 -7.89 4.95
C ALA A 95 -12.00 -6.61 5.81
N PHE A 96 -10.88 -5.89 5.94
CA PHE A 96 -10.87 -4.56 6.58
C PHE A 96 -11.77 -3.57 5.84
N GLY A 97 -11.71 -3.55 4.51
CA GLY A 97 -12.51 -2.63 3.70
C GLY A 97 -14.01 -2.92 3.83
N ILE A 98 -14.41 -4.19 3.89
CA ILE A 98 -15.79 -4.61 4.16
C ILE A 98 -16.22 -4.15 5.55
N ALA A 99 -15.38 -4.37 6.57
CA ALA A 99 -15.67 -3.93 7.94
C ALA A 99 -15.89 -2.41 8.00
N ASP A 100 -15.02 -1.62 7.36
CA ASP A 100 -15.15 -0.16 7.32
C ASP A 100 -16.41 0.29 6.60
N VAL A 101 -16.79 -0.35 5.47
CA VAL A 101 -18.07 -0.06 4.81
C VAL A 101 -19.25 -0.39 5.73
N LEU A 102 -19.25 -1.55 6.40
CA LEU A 102 -20.34 -1.94 7.30
C LEU A 102 -20.47 -0.98 8.49
N ILE A 103 -19.37 -0.59 9.11
CA ILE A 103 -19.39 0.31 10.26
C ILE A 103 -19.72 1.74 9.83
N ILE A 104 -19.03 2.27 8.82
CA ILE A 104 -19.17 3.70 8.48
C ILE A 104 -20.41 3.93 7.62
N LYS A 105 -20.58 3.20 6.52
CA LYS A 105 -21.77 3.37 5.67
C LYS A 105 -23.00 2.66 6.26
N GLY A 106 -22.85 1.48 6.86
CA GLY A 106 -23.99 0.73 7.40
C GLY A 106 -24.53 1.27 8.73
N ILE A 107 -23.66 1.72 9.65
CA ILE A 107 -24.06 2.15 10.99
C ILE A 107 -23.97 3.66 11.17
N LEU A 108 -22.82 4.27 10.85
CA LEU A 108 -22.57 5.69 11.15
C LEU A 108 -23.31 6.62 10.19
N HIS A 109 -23.42 6.26 8.91
CA HIS A 109 -24.04 7.07 7.86
C HIS A 109 -24.99 6.24 6.98
N PRO A 110 -26.09 5.71 7.54
CA PRO A 110 -27.00 4.82 6.81
C PRO A 110 -27.77 5.53 5.69
N GLN A 111 -27.89 6.86 5.75
CA GLN A 111 -28.58 7.64 4.73
C GLN A 111 -27.75 7.70 3.44
N PRO A 112 -28.40 7.82 2.26
CA PRO A 112 -27.71 8.06 1.00
C PRO A 112 -26.85 9.33 1.06
N TYR A 113 -25.74 9.36 0.32
CA TYR A 113 -24.96 10.57 0.16
C TYR A 113 -25.59 11.49 -0.89
N ASP A 114 -25.55 12.81 -0.64
CA ASP A 114 -26.02 13.84 -1.57
C ASP A 114 -24.94 14.29 -2.57
N SER A 115 -23.69 13.93 -2.31
CA SER A 115 -22.54 14.19 -3.20
C SER A 115 -21.45 13.14 -2.95
N LEU A 116 -20.48 13.03 -3.87
CA LEU A 116 -19.31 12.18 -3.65
C LEU A 116 -18.50 12.73 -2.47
N PRO A 117 -18.38 11.98 -1.35
CA PRO A 117 -17.55 12.40 -0.22
C PRO A 117 -16.10 12.58 -0.64
N PRO A 118 -15.31 13.43 0.05
CA PRO A 118 -13.93 13.73 -0.35
C PRO A 118 -12.97 12.53 -0.26
N PHE A 119 -13.32 11.51 0.53
CA PHE A 119 -12.58 10.25 0.59
C PHE A 119 -12.98 9.26 -0.51
N LEU A 120 -13.95 9.60 -1.36
CA LEU A 120 -14.28 8.92 -2.62
C LEU A 120 -13.89 9.83 -3.79
N GLN A 121 -13.70 9.25 -4.96
CA GLN A 121 -13.38 9.98 -6.18
C GLN A 121 -14.12 9.33 -7.36
N PRO A 122 -14.40 10.09 -8.43
CA PRO A 122 -15.18 9.57 -9.54
C PRO A 122 -14.47 8.40 -10.23
N PHE A 123 -15.26 7.41 -10.64
CA PHE A 123 -14.78 6.33 -11.49
C PHE A 123 -14.61 6.82 -12.94
N PRO A 124 -13.58 6.36 -13.68
CA PRO A 124 -12.55 5.38 -13.30
C PRO A 124 -11.31 5.98 -12.64
N TYR A 125 -11.28 7.31 -12.42
CA TYR A 125 -10.12 8.00 -11.82
C TYR A 125 -9.73 7.45 -10.45
N SER A 126 -10.72 7.05 -9.64
CA SER A 126 -10.51 6.43 -8.33
C SER A 126 -9.53 5.25 -8.35
N ILE A 127 -9.56 4.38 -9.36
CA ILE A 127 -8.63 3.24 -9.46
C ILE A 127 -7.18 3.74 -9.44
N PHE A 128 -6.87 4.73 -10.28
CA PHE A 128 -5.54 5.27 -10.42
C PHE A 128 -5.12 6.02 -9.16
N LEU A 129 -5.98 6.92 -8.66
CA LEU A 129 -5.67 7.72 -7.48
C LEU A 129 -5.39 6.85 -6.25
N TYR A 130 -6.27 5.92 -5.93
CA TYR A 130 -6.10 5.11 -4.73
C TYR A 130 -4.95 4.11 -4.87
N THR A 131 -4.67 3.61 -6.08
CA THR A 131 -3.46 2.80 -6.32
C THR A 131 -2.19 3.62 -6.11
N ALA A 132 -2.12 4.84 -6.63
CA ALA A 132 -0.99 5.73 -6.44
C ALA A 132 -0.81 6.13 -4.96
N GLY A 133 -1.90 6.46 -4.28
CA GLY A 133 -1.89 6.75 -2.84
C GLY A 133 -1.47 5.54 -2.00
N ALA A 134 -1.87 4.32 -2.38
CA ALA A 134 -1.41 3.11 -1.71
C ALA A 134 0.10 2.94 -1.87
N ILE A 135 0.63 3.15 -3.08
CA ILE A 135 2.07 3.11 -3.34
C ILE A 135 2.81 4.15 -2.48
N GLU A 136 2.35 5.40 -2.48
CA GLU A 136 2.94 6.48 -1.67
C GLU A 136 3.04 6.09 -0.20
N VAL A 137 1.91 5.66 0.37
CA VAL A 137 1.84 5.31 1.78
C VAL A 137 2.74 4.12 2.10
N GLU A 138 2.78 3.09 1.27
CA GLU A 138 3.66 1.94 1.50
C GLU A 138 5.14 2.30 1.37
N LEU A 139 5.50 3.19 0.45
CA LEU A 139 6.88 3.67 0.31
C LEU A 139 7.32 4.50 1.52
N TYR A 140 6.50 5.46 1.93
CA TYR A 140 6.90 6.44 2.92
C TYR A 140 6.66 6.02 4.36
N TYR A 141 5.57 5.31 4.63
CA TYR A 141 5.21 5.00 6.02
C TYR A 141 5.70 3.62 6.44
N ARG A 142 6.11 2.77 5.49
CA ARG A 142 6.55 1.38 5.77
C ARG A 142 7.93 1.13 5.23
N LEU A 143 8.14 1.19 3.92
CA LEU A 143 9.40 0.80 3.31
C LEU A 143 10.58 1.60 3.88
N ILE A 144 10.48 2.93 3.94
CA ILE A 144 11.55 3.76 4.50
C ILE A 144 11.69 3.52 6.02
N PRO A 145 10.65 3.70 6.86
CA PRO A 145 10.82 3.61 8.31
C PRO A 145 11.19 2.21 8.80
N LEU A 146 10.50 1.17 8.31
CA LEU A 146 10.81 -0.22 8.67
C LEU A 146 12.11 -0.69 8.04
N GLY A 147 12.45 -0.22 6.83
CA GLY A 147 13.73 -0.53 6.20
C GLY A 147 14.92 -0.02 7.03
N LEU A 148 14.88 1.25 7.44
CA LEU A 148 15.90 1.85 8.31
C LEU A 148 15.95 1.17 9.68
N ALA A 149 14.80 0.85 10.26
CA ALA A 149 14.73 0.16 11.54
C ALA A 149 15.33 -1.25 11.47
N LEU A 150 15.01 -2.02 10.44
CA LEU A 150 15.56 -3.36 10.23
C LEU A 150 17.06 -3.33 10.03
N TRP A 151 17.56 -2.35 9.26
CA TRP A 151 18.99 -2.14 9.13
C TRP A 151 19.66 -1.89 10.48
N GLY A 152 19.08 -1.00 11.29
CA GLY A 152 19.60 -0.69 12.61
C GLY A 152 19.56 -1.88 13.56
N ILE A 153 18.47 -2.66 13.56
CA ILE A 153 18.36 -3.92 14.31
C ILE A 153 19.48 -4.88 13.90
N GLN A 154 19.71 -5.05 12.61
CA GLN A 154 20.75 -5.96 12.12
C GLN A 154 22.16 -5.51 12.49
N LYS A 155 22.41 -4.21 12.51
CA LYS A 155 23.73 -3.63 12.77
C LYS A 155 24.07 -3.53 14.25
N TRP A 156 23.09 -3.22 15.11
CA TRP A 156 23.34 -2.83 16.50
C TRP A 156 22.66 -3.71 17.55
N VAL A 157 21.67 -4.53 17.18
CA VAL A 157 20.92 -5.34 18.15
C VAL A 157 21.39 -6.79 18.11
N HIS A 158 21.78 -7.30 19.28
CA HIS A 158 22.17 -8.70 19.44
C HIS A 158 21.05 -9.64 18.98
N THR A 159 21.39 -10.73 18.28
CA THR A 159 20.45 -11.63 17.58
C THR A 159 19.28 -12.09 18.45
N ARG A 160 19.54 -12.44 19.72
CA ARG A 160 18.49 -12.86 20.69
C ARG A 160 17.37 -11.84 20.93
N TRP A 161 17.63 -10.54 20.73
CA TRP A 161 16.67 -9.46 20.96
C TRP A 161 16.03 -8.93 19.67
N GLN A 162 16.49 -9.35 18.49
CA GLN A 162 16.04 -8.78 17.22
C GLN A 162 14.54 -8.95 16.99
N THR A 163 13.95 -10.08 17.40
CA THR A 163 12.51 -10.30 17.30
C THR A 163 11.73 -9.34 18.21
N PHE A 164 12.16 -9.21 19.46
CA PHE A 164 11.52 -8.29 20.42
C PHE A 164 11.60 -6.84 19.94
N VAL A 165 12.79 -6.37 19.53
CA VAL A 165 12.97 -5.01 19.04
C VAL A 165 12.18 -4.78 17.76
N PHE A 166 12.14 -5.75 16.83
CA PHE A 166 11.29 -5.65 15.64
C PHE A 166 9.81 -5.50 16.02
N SER A 167 9.30 -6.33 16.93
CA SER A 167 7.89 -6.25 17.35
C SER A 167 7.56 -4.89 17.97
N LEU A 168 8.46 -4.35 18.80
CA LEU A 168 8.29 -3.02 19.37
C LEU A 168 8.23 -1.95 18.26
N ILE A 169 9.16 -1.98 17.31
CA ILE A 169 9.16 -1.04 16.19
C ILE A 169 7.90 -1.20 15.34
N ALA A 170 7.48 -2.43 15.04
CA ALA A 170 6.27 -2.69 14.26
C ALA A 170 5.04 -2.03 14.92
N VAL A 171 4.90 -2.15 16.25
CA VAL A 171 3.85 -1.47 17.02
C VAL A 171 3.98 0.05 16.91
N LEU A 172 5.17 0.60 17.13
CA LEU A 172 5.38 2.05 17.07
C LEU A 172 5.08 2.62 15.68
N THR A 173 5.52 1.96 14.61
CA THR A 173 5.23 2.37 13.23
C THR A 173 3.74 2.20 12.89
N ALA A 174 3.08 1.19 13.44
CA ALA A 174 1.65 0.97 13.20
C ALA A 174 0.76 2.00 13.87
N LEU A 175 1.21 2.63 14.96
CA LEU A 175 0.52 3.73 15.63
C LEU A 175 0.61 5.05 14.87
N ARG A 176 1.62 5.22 14.00
CA ARG A 176 1.92 6.53 13.37
C ARG A 176 0.76 7.07 12.52
N GLU A 177 0.15 6.25 11.66
CA GLU A 177 -0.95 6.69 10.79
C GLU A 177 -2.26 6.98 11.58
N PRO A 178 -2.73 6.13 12.51
CA PRO A 178 -3.87 6.45 13.36
C PRO A 178 -3.68 7.68 14.25
N LEU A 179 -2.44 7.97 14.68
CA LEU A 179 -2.14 9.17 15.46
C LEU A 179 -2.13 10.43 14.59
N GLU A 180 -1.61 10.36 13.37
CA GLU A 180 -1.65 11.47 12.39
C GLU A 180 -3.09 11.75 11.92
N GLN A 181 -3.88 10.70 11.75
CA GLN A 181 -5.27 10.75 11.28
C GLN A 181 -6.23 10.49 12.44
N TRP A 182 -6.03 11.19 13.56
CA TRP A 182 -6.83 10.98 14.76
C TRP A 182 -8.33 11.06 14.43
N PRO A 183 -9.12 9.99 14.66
CA PRO A 183 -10.53 9.98 14.32
C PRO A 183 -11.34 10.96 15.18
N ASP A 184 -12.39 11.52 14.59
CA ASP A 184 -13.36 12.37 15.30
C ASP A 184 -14.76 11.74 15.25
N GLY A 185 -15.63 12.15 16.19
CA GLY A 185 -17.01 11.69 16.31
C GLY A 185 -17.30 10.94 17.60
N VAL A 186 -18.30 10.06 17.55
CA VAL A 186 -18.75 9.28 18.72
C VAL A 186 -17.66 8.33 19.21
N TRP A 187 -17.51 8.20 20.53
CA TRP A 187 -16.36 7.51 21.13
C TRP A 187 -16.15 6.07 20.67
N TRP A 188 -17.24 5.31 20.48
CA TRP A 188 -17.14 3.94 19.97
C TRP A 188 -16.56 3.89 18.55
N PHE A 189 -16.86 4.89 17.71
CA PHE A 189 -16.33 4.99 16.36
C PHE A 189 -14.86 5.40 16.39
N VAL A 190 -14.47 6.32 17.28
CA VAL A 190 -13.06 6.67 17.49
C VAL A 190 -12.25 5.44 17.88
N CYS A 191 -12.73 4.64 18.84
CA CYS A 191 -12.09 3.38 19.23
C CYS A 191 -12.00 2.38 18.05
N TYR A 192 -13.07 2.27 17.26
CA TYR A 192 -13.09 1.40 16.07
C TYR A 192 -12.06 1.85 15.03
N ALA A 193 -12.12 3.11 14.58
CA ALA A 193 -11.29 3.63 13.50
C ALA A 193 -9.80 3.62 13.89
N PHE A 194 -9.49 4.00 15.13
CA PHE A 194 -8.13 3.91 15.66
C PHE A 194 -7.65 2.45 15.73
N GLY A 195 -8.49 1.56 16.26
CA GLY A 195 -8.18 0.15 16.43
C GLY A 195 -8.00 -0.59 15.10
N SER A 196 -8.89 -0.37 14.13
CA SER A 196 -8.82 -0.98 12.80
C SER A 196 -7.59 -0.47 12.04
N GLY A 197 -7.34 0.84 12.07
CA GLY A 197 -6.17 1.46 11.48
C GLY A 197 -4.86 0.92 12.07
N PHE A 198 -4.77 0.87 13.41
CA PHE A 198 -3.61 0.29 14.09
C PHE A 198 -3.40 -1.18 13.71
N LEU A 199 -4.45 -1.99 13.76
CA LEU A 199 -4.36 -3.42 13.50
C LEU A 199 -3.96 -3.70 12.05
N MET A 200 -4.55 -3.00 11.07
CA MET A 200 -4.20 -3.14 9.66
C MET A 200 -2.73 -2.80 9.44
N ASN A 201 -2.26 -1.67 9.99
CA ASN A 201 -0.87 -1.23 9.89
C ASN A 201 0.11 -2.21 10.56
N LEU A 202 -0.26 -2.77 11.71
CA LEU A 202 0.54 -3.78 12.41
C LEU A 202 0.64 -5.06 11.56
N ILE A 203 -0.46 -5.52 10.99
CA ILE A 203 -0.48 -6.69 10.11
C ILE A 203 0.42 -6.44 8.89
N GLN A 204 0.33 -5.26 8.27
CA GLN A 204 1.22 -4.88 7.17
C GLN A 204 2.70 -4.91 7.59
N ALA A 205 3.07 -4.41 8.76
CA ALA A 205 4.45 -4.50 9.25
C ALA A 205 4.93 -5.97 9.37
N MET A 206 4.07 -6.89 9.81
CA MET A 206 4.40 -8.32 9.86
C MET A 206 4.56 -8.91 8.45
N TYR A 207 3.68 -8.57 7.51
CA TYR A 207 3.79 -9.02 6.12
C TYR A 207 5.00 -8.43 5.42
N PHE A 208 5.39 -7.19 5.73
CA PHE A 208 6.59 -6.56 5.20
C PHE A 208 7.83 -7.40 5.50
N LYS A 209 8.02 -7.79 6.77
CA LYS A 209 9.16 -8.60 7.20
C LYS A 209 9.20 -9.97 6.51
N ASN A 210 8.04 -10.60 6.31
CA ASN A 210 7.96 -11.99 5.88
C ASN A 210 7.78 -12.16 4.36
N GLN A 211 7.18 -11.17 3.68
CA GLN A 211 6.75 -11.25 2.29
C GLN A 211 7.10 -10.00 1.46
N GLY A 212 7.74 -8.99 2.05
CA GLY A 212 8.26 -7.81 1.36
C GLY A 212 7.20 -6.79 0.97
N PHE A 213 7.63 -5.82 0.15
CA PHE A 213 6.82 -4.66 -0.26
C PHE A 213 5.47 -5.03 -0.92
N TRP A 214 5.46 -6.02 -1.84
CA TRP A 214 4.22 -6.36 -2.56
C TRP A 214 3.11 -6.88 -1.66
N ALA A 215 3.46 -7.59 -0.58
CA ALA A 215 2.46 -8.08 0.35
C ALA A 215 1.78 -6.93 1.09
N THR A 216 2.53 -5.91 1.52
CA THR A 216 1.92 -4.77 2.21
C THR A 216 1.10 -3.91 1.26
N LEU A 217 1.60 -3.68 0.04
CA LEU A 217 0.87 -2.97 -1.00
C LEU A 217 -0.44 -3.67 -1.35
N LEU A 218 -0.42 -4.98 -1.56
CA LEU A 218 -1.63 -5.73 -1.87
C LEU A 218 -2.63 -5.73 -0.71
N LEU A 219 -2.19 -5.73 0.54
CA LEU A 219 -3.09 -5.56 1.68
C LEU A 219 -3.81 -4.21 1.61
N ARG A 220 -3.08 -3.11 1.41
CA ARG A 220 -3.68 -1.77 1.27
C ARG A 220 -4.58 -1.66 0.06
N LEU A 221 -4.18 -2.22 -1.09
CA LEU A 221 -5.01 -2.25 -2.30
C LEU A 221 -6.28 -3.07 -2.09
N GLY A 222 -6.22 -4.17 -1.34
CA GLY A 222 -7.40 -4.94 -0.94
C GLY A 222 -8.40 -4.07 -0.16
N HIS A 223 -7.90 -3.33 0.83
CA HIS A 223 -8.72 -2.37 1.60
C HIS A 223 -9.32 -1.28 0.70
N TYR A 224 -8.48 -0.60 -0.08
CA TYR A 224 -8.91 0.48 -0.98
C TYR A 224 -9.88 0.02 -2.06
N SER A 225 -9.76 -1.23 -2.53
CA SER A 225 -10.67 -1.78 -3.53
C SER A 225 -12.13 -1.79 -3.06
N ILE A 226 -12.36 -2.02 -1.76
CA ILE A 226 -13.70 -1.99 -1.17
C ILE A 226 -14.05 -0.60 -0.68
N TRP A 227 -13.21 -0.05 0.20
CA TRP A 227 -13.49 1.17 0.95
C TRP A 227 -13.58 2.40 0.04
N HIS A 228 -12.69 2.52 -0.95
CA HIS A 228 -12.63 3.71 -1.80
C HIS A 228 -13.23 3.48 -3.20
N ILE A 229 -12.98 2.32 -3.81
CA ILE A 229 -13.37 2.07 -5.21
C ILE A 229 -14.79 1.50 -5.30
N ALA A 230 -15.07 0.36 -4.66
CA ALA A 230 -16.39 -0.26 -4.73
C ALA A 230 -17.48 0.59 -4.05
N LEU A 231 -17.19 1.16 -2.88
CA LEU A 231 -18.10 2.12 -2.24
C LEU A 231 -18.30 3.36 -3.12
N GLY A 232 -17.24 3.91 -3.70
CA GLY A 232 -17.31 5.05 -4.61
C GLY A 232 -18.20 4.79 -5.83
N LEU A 233 -18.04 3.62 -6.46
CA LEU A 233 -18.91 3.14 -7.55
C LEU A 233 -20.38 3.07 -7.12
N TYR A 234 -20.66 2.48 -5.96
CA TYR A 234 -22.01 2.38 -5.42
C TYR A 234 -22.63 3.76 -5.18
N VAL A 235 -21.91 4.65 -4.50
CA VAL A 235 -22.40 6.01 -4.24
C VAL A 235 -22.65 6.77 -5.53
N GLN A 236 -21.68 6.77 -6.46
CA GLN A 236 -21.77 7.52 -7.72
C GLN A 236 -22.91 7.05 -8.62
N TYR A 237 -23.09 5.73 -8.79
CA TYR A 237 -24.03 5.19 -9.78
C TYR A 237 -25.35 4.69 -9.20
N VAL A 238 -25.48 4.55 -7.88
CA VAL A 238 -26.72 4.08 -7.23
C VAL A 238 -27.35 5.14 -6.36
N GLU A 239 -26.58 5.85 -5.53
CA GLU A 239 -27.14 6.86 -4.62
C GLU A 239 -27.35 8.20 -5.33
N LEU A 240 -26.34 8.67 -6.08
CA LEU A 240 -26.40 9.98 -6.76
C LEU A 240 -27.12 9.96 -8.11
N ALA A 241 -27.43 8.77 -8.64
CA ALA A 241 -28.15 8.63 -9.90
C ALA A 241 -29.67 8.68 -9.75
N ARG A 242 -30.17 8.81 -8.51
CA ARG A 242 -31.59 8.93 -8.17
C ARG A 242 -31.99 10.40 -8.04
#